data_AF-A0A2E2WTX3-F1
#
_entry.id   AF-A0A2E2WTX3-F1
#
_cell.length_a   1.000
_cell.length_b   1.000
_cell.length_c   1.000
_cell.angle_alpha   90.00
_cell.angle_beta   90.00
_cell.angle_gamma   90.00
#
_symmetry.space_group_name_H-M   'P 1'
#
loop_
_entity.id
_entity.type
_entity.pdbx_description
1 polymer ?
#
loop_
_entity_poly.entity_id
_entity_poly.type
_entity_poly.pdbx_seq_one_letter_code
_entity_poly.pdbx_strand_id
1 'polypeptide(L)' 'MTDDICKKDIRGLLKTFGVMADEAIVGHIAKNPNVNSLNFKVTLEDITEYEDSNIEKLSLEITKSVNCK' A
#
# COMPACT_ATOMS: atom_id res chain seq x y z
N MET A 1 8.19 -14.27 -20.95
CA MET A 1 9.44 -13.95 -20.23
C MET A 1 9.38 -12.59 -19.55
N THR A 2 8.98 -11.52 -20.25
CA THR A 2 8.83 -10.15 -19.68
C THR A 2 7.75 -10.06 -18.60
N ASP A 3 6.59 -10.69 -18.83
CA ASP A 3 5.47 -10.69 -17.88
C ASP A 3 5.79 -11.34 -16.52
N ASP A 4 6.63 -12.38 -16.51
CA ASP A 4 6.92 -13.13 -15.29
C ASP A 4 7.88 -12.36 -14.37
N ILE A 5 8.83 -11.62 -14.95
CA ILE A 5 9.73 -10.73 -14.21
C ILE A 5 8.95 -9.56 -13.64
N CYS A 6 8.13 -8.90 -14.46
CA CYS A 6 7.27 -7.79 -14.02
C CYS A 6 6.31 -8.21 -12.90
N LYS A 7 5.63 -9.37 -13.04
CA LYS A 7 4.76 -9.92 -11.97
C LYS A 7 5.53 -10.24 -10.70
N LYS A 8 6.79 -10.69 -10.80
CA LYS A 8 7.64 -10.96 -9.63
C LYS A 8 7.99 -9.67 -8.89
N ASP A 9 8.34 -8.62 -9.61
CA ASP A 9 8.70 -7.32 -9.02
C ASP A 9 7.49 -6.65 -8.36
N ILE A 10 6.32 -6.68 -9.00
CA ILE A 10 5.05 -6.22 -8.41
C ILE A 10 4.77 -6.95 -7.09
N ARG A 11 4.90 -8.28 -7.06
CA ARG A 11 4.72 -9.07 -5.82
C ARG A 11 5.76 -8.71 -4.76
N GLY A 12 7.01 -8.45 -5.17
CA GLY A 12 8.08 -8.00 -4.29
C GLY A 12 7.72 -6.68 -3.60
N LEU A 13 7.30 -5.68 -4.38
CA LEU A 13 6.86 -4.38 -3.88
C LEU A 13 5.72 -4.52 -2.87
N LEU A 14 4.66 -5.23 -3.24
CA LEU A 14 3.47 -5.41 -2.38
C LEU A 14 3.81 -6.15 -1.08
N LYS A 15 4.72 -7.14 -1.13
CA LYS A 15 5.19 -7.85 0.06
C LYS A 15 5.96 -6.92 1.01
N THR A 16 6.88 -6.12 0.46
CA THR A 16 7.65 -5.15 1.26
C THR A 16 6.72 -4.12 1.91
N PHE A 17 5.79 -3.55 1.14
CA PHE A 17 4.78 -2.64 1.69
C PHE A 17 3.96 -3.30 2.81
N GLY A 18 3.48 -4.52 2.60
CA GLY A 18 2.69 -5.25 3.59
C GLY A 18 3.41 -5.44 4.93
N VAL A 19 4.69 -5.84 4.89
CA VAL A 19 5.50 -6.01 6.12
C VAL A 19 5.70 -4.68 6.84
N MET A 20 6.11 -3.64 6.12
CA MET A 20 6.36 -2.32 6.72
C MET A 20 5.08 -1.68 7.29
N ALA A 21 3.96 -1.84 6.57
CA ALA A 21 2.67 -1.35 7.03
C ALA A 21 2.22 -2.06 8.31
N ASP A 22 2.38 -3.38 8.39
CA ASP A 22 2.02 -4.16 9.58
C ASP A 22 2.83 -3.71 10.80
N GLU A 23 4.16 -3.61 10.67
CA GLU A 23 5.03 -3.13 11.75
C GLU A 23 4.67 -1.70 12.21
N ALA A 24 4.38 -0.80 11.27
CA ALA A 24 3.98 0.57 11.57
C ALA A 24 2.64 0.64 12.31
N ILE A 25 1.65 -0.15 11.88
CA ILE A 25 0.31 -0.19 12.48
C ILE A 25 0.39 -0.80 13.89
N VAL A 26 1.05 -1.95 14.05
CA VAL A 26 1.24 -2.59 15.36
C VAL A 26 1.99 -1.66 16.31
N GLY A 27 3.06 -1.02 15.84
CA GLY A 27 3.81 -0.03 16.63
C GLY A 27 2.96 1.18 17.03
N HIS A 28 2.06 1.63 16.17
CA HIS A 28 1.12 2.71 16.48
C HIS A 28 0.10 2.28 17.55
N ILE A 29 -0.50 1.10 17.43
CA ILE A 29 -1.46 0.56 18.41
C ILE A 29 -0.79 0.36 19.77
N ALA A 30 0.42 -0.19 19.81
CA ALA A 30 1.17 -0.40 21.05
C ALA A 30 1.47 0.92 21.79
N LYS A 31 1.77 1.99 21.04
CA LYS A 31 1.98 3.34 21.61
C LYS A 31 0.68 4.01 22.07
N ASN A 32 -0.46 3.56 21.59
CA ASN A 32 -1.77 4.18 21.83
C ASN A 32 -2.80 3.14 22.29
N PRO A 33 -2.69 2.61 23.52
CA PRO A 33 -3.52 1.50 24.01
C PRO A 33 -5.02 1.80 24.11
N ASN A 34 -5.40 3.08 24.01
CA ASN A 34 -6.80 3.51 24.01
C ASN A 34 -7.42 3.57 22.60
N VAL A 35 -6.63 3.36 21.54
CA VAL A 35 -7.15 3.24 20.18
C VAL A 35 -7.87 1.92 20.04
N ASN A 36 -9.18 2.00 19.79
CA ASN A 36 -10.03 0.82 19.59
C ASN A 36 -10.23 0.50 18.11
N SER A 37 -10.07 1.48 17.22
CA SER A 37 -10.25 1.30 15.77
C SER A 37 -9.39 2.27 14.97
N LEU A 38 -8.94 1.84 13.79
CA LEU A 38 -8.22 2.66 12.83
C LEU A 38 -8.92 2.63 11.48
N ASN A 39 -9.11 3.80 10.87
CA ASN A 39 -9.62 3.91 9.51
C ASN A 39 -8.45 4.19 8.58
N PHE A 40 -8.10 3.19 7.77
CA PHE A 40 -6.98 3.27 6.85
C PHE A 40 -7.45 3.57 5.44
N LYS A 41 -6.57 4.26 4.72
CA LYS A 41 -6.64 4.47 3.28
C LYS A 41 -5.28 4.10 2.69
N VAL A 42 -5.27 3.25 1.68
CA VAL A 42 -4.09 2.88 0.92
C VAL A 42 -4.30 3.36 -0.51
N THR A 43 -3.33 4.10 -1.03
CA THR A 43 -3.33 4.59 -2.40
C THR A 43 -2.09 4.06 -3.10
N LEU A 44 -2.28 3.43 -4.26
CA LEU A 44 -1.22 3.13 -5.22
C LEU A 44 -1.32 4.16 -6.33
N GLU A 45 -0.26 4.92 -6.52
CA GLU A 45 -0.18 5.99 -7.51
C GLU A 45 1.06 5.79 -8.37
N ASP A 46 0.87 5.92 -9.68
CA ASP A 46 1.95 5.91 -10.64
C ASP A 46 2.60 7.29 -10.76
N ILE A 47 3.82 7.36 -10.24
CA ILE A 47 4.64 8.56 -10.25
C ILE A 47 5.56 8.66 -11.47
N THR A 48 5.44 7.74 -12.43
CA THR A 48 6.25 7.77 -13.65
C THR A 48 5.95 9.02 -14.46
N GLU A 49 7.00 9.69 -14.93
CA GLU A 49 6.91 10.78 -15.88
C GLU A 49 6.99 10.20 -17.29
N TYR A 50 5.82 10.04 -17.92
CA TYR A 50 5.72 9.61 -19.30
C TYR A 50 5.97 10.79 -20.25
N GLU A 51 6.69 10.55 -21.34
CA GLU A 51 6.85 11.54 -22.41
C GLU A 51 5.53 11.81 -23.15
N ASP A 52 4.65 10.80 -23.23
CA ASP A 52 3.30 10.92 -23.78
C ASP A 52 2.29 11.24 -22.68
N SER A 53 1.71 12.44 -22.75
CA SER A 53 0.70 12.92 -21.80
C SER A 53 -0.65 12.22 -21.91
N ASN A 54 -0.86 11.38 -22.93
CA ASN A 54 -2.07 10.59 -23.09
C ASN A 54 -2.01 9.25 -22.35
N ILE A 55 -0.86 8.87 -21.79
CA ILE A 55 -0.75 7.66 -20.97
C ILE A 55 -1.51 7.89 -19.67
N GLU A 56 -2.60 7.14 -19.49
CA GLU A 56 -3.37 7.14 -18.25
C GLU A 56 -2.52 6.52 -17.13
N LYS A 57 -2.33 7.30 -16.06
CA LYS A 57 -1.58 6.87 -14.89
C LYS A 57 -2.39 5.88 -14.06
N LEU A 58 -1.73 4.83 -13.57
CA LEU A 58 -2.35 3.91 -12.63
C LEU A 58 -2.67 4.63 -11.32
N SER A 59 -3.93 4.56 -10.90
CA SER A 59 -4.38 4.99 -9.58
C SER A 59 -5.34 3.94 -9.00
N LEU A 60 -5.08 3.52 -7.76
CA LEU A 60 -5.95 2.61 -7.02
C LEU A 60 -6.05 3.08 -5.57
N GLU A 61 -7.27 3.22 -5.07
CA GLU A 61 -7.55 3.59 -3.68
C GLU A 61 -8.38 2.50 -2.99
N ILE A 62 -7.98 2.14 -1.78
CA ILE A 62 -8.70 1.20 -0.92
C ILE A 62 -8.83 1.81 0.46
N THR A 63 -10.04 1.81 1.02
CA THR A 63 -10.29 2.20 2.40
C THR A 63 -10.76 1.02 3.23
N LYS A 64 -10.35 0.97 4.50
CA LYS A 64 -10.77 -0.08 5.43
C LYS A 64 -10.71 0.38 6.88
N SER A 65 -11.79 0.11 7.61
CA SER A 65 -11.80 0.17 9.07
C SER A 65 -11.24 -1.12 9.66
N VAL A 66 -10.28 -0.99 10.57
CA VAL A 66 -9.66 -2.10 11.30
C VAL A 66 -10.01 -1.94 12.78
N ASN A 67 -10.58 -2.98 13.36
CA ASN A 67 -10.79 -3.05 14.80
C ASN A 67 -9.48 -3.47 15.47
N CYS A 68 -9.07 -2.73 16.50
CA CYS A 68 -7.81 -2.94 17.23
C CYS A 68 -8.03 -3.58 18.61
N LYS A 69 -9.29 -3.92 18.96
CA LYS A 69 -9.67 -4.61 20.19
C LYS A 69 -10.75 -5.67 19.98
#